data_AF-A0AAN2BYT8-F1
#
_entry.id   AF-A0AAN2BYT8-F1
#
_cell.length_a   1.000
_cell.length_b   1.000
_cell.length_c   1.000
_cell.angle_alpha   90.00
_cell.angle_beta   90.00
_cell.angle_gamma   90.00
#
_symmetry.space_group_name_H-M   'P 1'
#
loop_
_entity.id
_entity.type
_entity.pdbx_description
1 polymer ?
#
loop_
_entity_poly.entity_id
_entity_poly.type
_entity_poly.pdbx_seq_one_letter_code
_entity_poly.pdbx_strand_id
1 'polypeptide(L)' 'MFKLPAVIVYMIIAFNITAFTVLLQLDMLIIKSVIFKIIAWAFTIGAWALAYVNRDKVWEMF' A
#
# COMPACT_ATOMS: atom_id res chain seq x y z
N MET A 1 -2.64 27.51 4.25
CA MET A 1 -3.38 26.28 3.91
C MET A 1 -2.65 25.52 2.82
N PHE A 2 -1.67 24.75 3.25
CA PHE A 2 -1.01 23.78 2.39
C PHE A 2 -2.01 22.68 2.04
N LYS A 3 -2.04 22.26 0.78
CA LYS A 3 -2.96 21.24 0.27
C LYS A 3 -2.15 20.02 -0.11
N LEU A 4 -2.34 18.92 0.61
CA LEU A 4 -1.68 17.65 0.31
C LEU A 4 -2.67 16.73 -0.43
N PRO A 5 -2.39 16.35 -1.69
CA PRO A 5 -3.18 15.34 -2.37
C PRO A 5 -3.16 14.03 -1.59
N ALA A 6 -4.34 13.56 -1.16
CA ALA A 6 -4.46 12.34 -0.37
C ALA A 6 -3.88 11.13 -1.11
N VAL A 7 -3.96 11.14 -2.44
CA VAL A 7 -3.36 10.13 -3.33
C VAL A 7 -1.89 9.90 -3.03
N ILE A 8 -1.12 10.94 -2.72
CA ILE A 8 0.33 10.82 -2.45
C ILE A 8 0.54 9.98 -1.18
N VAL A 9 -0.22 10.27 -0.13
CA VAL A 9 -0.15 9.54 1.15
C VAL A 9 -0.52 8.07 0.95
N TYR A 10 -1.64 7.80 0.27
CA TYR A 10 -2.08 6.43 0.02
C TYR A 10 -1.14 5.66 -0.90
N MET A 11 -0.53 6.31 -1.90
CA MET A 11 0.46 5.68 -2.77
C MET A 11 1.72 5.30 -2.00
N ILE A 12 2.23 6.16 -1.09
CA ILE A 12 3.38 5.81 -0.24
C ILE A 12 3.08 4.53 0.57
N ILE A 13 1.89 4.44 1.16
CA ILE A 13 1.47 3.25 1.91
C ILE A 13 1.39 2.02 0.98
N ALA A 14 0.73 2.15 -0.17
CA ALA A 14 0.58 1.06 -1.13
C ALA A 14 1.92 0.55 -1.68
N PHE A 15 2.87 1.44 -1.97
CA PHE A 15 4.21 1.08 -2.41
C PHE A 15 4.98 0.29 -1.35
N ASN A 16 4.94 0.72 -0.09
CA ASN A 16 5.61 0.00 1.00
C ASN A 16 5.03 -1.41 1.21
N ILE A 17 3.70 -1.54 1.17
CA ILE A 17 3.03 -2.84 1.25
C ILE A 17 3.37 -3.71 0.04
N THR A 18 3.45 -3.13 -1.16
CA THR A 18 3.84 -3.84 -2.38
C THR A 18 5.28 -4.35 -2.26
N ALA A 19 6.22 -3.52 -1.82
CA ALA A 19 7.61 -3.91 -1.63
C ALA A 19 7.73 -5.07 -0.62
N PHE A 20 7.05 -4.97 0.53
CA PHE A 20 6.98 -6.06 1.50
C PHE A 20 6.43 -7.35 0.89
N THR A 21 5.33 -7.25 0.14
CA THR A 21 4.68 -8.41 -0.50
C THR A 21 5.56 -9.05 -1.55
N VAL A 22 6.32 -8.27 -2.33
CA VAL A 22 7.29 -8.79 -3.30
C VAL A 22 8.43 -9.51 -2.58
N LEU A 23 9.00 -8.94 -1.52
CA LEU A 23 10.04 -9.60 -0.72
C LEU A 23 9.54 -10.90 -0.10
N LEU A 24 8.28 -10.92 0.38
CA LEU A 24 7.63 -12.12 0.89
C LEU A 24 7.42 -13.17 -0.20
N GLN A 25 6.99 -12.77 -1.40
CA GLN A 25 6.75 -13.65 -2.53
C GLN A 25 8.04 -14.35 -2.98
N LEU A 26 9.15 -13.60 -3.00
CA LEU A 26 10.49 -14.07 -3.39
C LEU A 26 11.20 -14.89 -2.29
N ASP A 27 10.52 -15.18 -1.17
CA ASP A 27 11.10 -15.89 -0.01
C ASP A 27 12.36 -15.21 0.55
N MET A 28 12.46 -13.89 0.41
CA MET A 28 13.55 -13.07 0.93
C MET A 28 13.31 -12.63 2.39
N LEU A 29 12.19 -13.02 2.97
CA LEU A 29 11.84 -12.79 4.38
C LEU A 29 11.93 -14.09 5.18
N ILE A 30 11.96 -13.96 6.51
CA ILE A 30 11.95 -15.11 7.43
C ILE A 30 10.64 -15.91 7.31
N ILE A 31 9.54 -15.24 6.95
CA ILE A 31 8.21 -15.85 6.79
C ILE A 31 8.12 -16.49 5.40
N LYS A 32 7.85 -17.80 5.35
CA LYS A 32 7.74 -18.58 4.09
C LYS A 32 6.35 -19.20 3.83
N SER A 33 5.36 -18.84 4.65
CA SER A 33 4.02 -19.44 4.57
C SER A 33 3.24 -18.93 3.35
N VAL A 34 2.67 -19.86 2.58
CA VAL A 34 1.81 -19.56 1.42
C VAL A 34 0.58 -18.74 1.83
N ILE A 35 0.01 -19.01 3.01
CA ILE A 35 -1.14 -18.27 3.53
C ILE A 35 -0.77 -16.79 3.74
N PHE A 36 0.42 -16.52 4.29
CA PHE A 36 0.89 -15.15 4.47
C PHE A 36 1.12 -14.44 3.14
N LYS A 37 1.61 -15.14 2.11
CA LYS A 37 1.74 -14.57 0.75
C LYS A 37 0.38 -14.12 0.19
N ILE A 38 -0.65 -14.97 0.31
CA ILE A 38 -2.00 -14.65 -0.15
C ILE A 38 -2.57 -13.43 0.59
N ILE A 39 -2.42 -13.40 1.92
CA ILE A 39 -2.87 -12.27 2.73
C ILE A 39 -2.15 -10.98 2.33
N ALA A 40 -0.83 -11.02 2.14
CA ALA A 40 -0.05 -9.84 1.74
C ALA A 40 -0.47 -9.30 0.37
N TRP A 41 -0.78 -10.18 -0.59
CA TRP A 41 -1.35 -9.76 -1.88
C TRP A 41 -2.75 -9.14 -1.74
N ALA A 42 -3.62 -9.69 -0.88
CA ALA A 42 -4.92 -9.09 -0.61
C ALA A 42 -4.78 -7.68 -0.01
N PHE A 43 -3.86 -7.48 0.94
CA PHE A 43 -3.55 -6.15 1.50
C PHE A 43 -2.98 -5.20 0.45
N THR A 44 -2.11 -5.69 -0.44
CA THR A 44 -1.55 -4.89 -1.54
C THR A 44 -2.65 -4.36 -2.45
N ILE A 45 -3.58 -5.23 -2.88
CA ILE A 45 -4.73 -4.83 -3.70
C ILE A 45 -5.59 -3.81 -2.95
N GLY A 46 -5.89 -4.04 -1.67
CA GLY A 46 -6.67 -3.13 -0.85
C GLY A 46 -6.04 -1.74 -0.71
N ALA A 47 -4.72 -1.67 -0.53
CA ALA A 47 -3.99 -0.41 -0.43
C ALA A 47 -4.03 0.40 -1.74
N TRP A 48 -3.85 -0.26 -2.88
CA TRP A 48 -3.97 0.39 -4.20
C TRP A 48 -5.41 0.82 -4.50
N ALA A 49 -6.41 0.03 -4.11
CA ALA A 49 -7.81 0.41 -4.23
C ALA A 49 -8.13 1.68 -3.41
N LEU A 50 -7.62 1.77 -2.18
CA LEU A 50 -7.76 2.98 -1.36
C LEU A 50 -7.06 4.20 -1.98
N ALA A 51 -5.87 4.01 -2.55
CA ALA A 51 -5.18 5.08 -3.29
C ALA A 51 -6.01 5.57 -4.47
N TYR A 52 -6.61 4.66 -5.24
CA TYR A 52 -7.44 4.99 -6.39
C TYR A 52 -8.75 5.69 -6.02
N VAL A 53 -9.44 5.21 -4.98
CA VAL A 53 -10.71 5.79 -4.52
C VAL A 53 -10.51 7.19 -3.94
N ASN A 54 -9.38 7.45 -3.30
CA ASN A 54 -9.08 8.75 -2.70
C ASN A 54 -8.22 9.64 -3.60
N ARG A 55 -8.08 9.31 -4.90
CA ARG A 55 -7.13 9.99 -5.79
C ARG A 55 -7.40 11.49 -5.98
N ASP A 56 -8.68 11.86 -5.95
CA ASP A 56 -9.15 13.23 -6.18
C ASP A 56 -9.32 14.02 -4.86
N LYS A 57 -9.05 13.38 -3.71
CA LYS A 57 -9.15 14.03 -2.41
C LYS A 57 -7.90 14.82 -2.09
N VAL A 58 -8.10 15.93 -1.39
CA VAL A 58 -7.05 16.81 -0.90
C VAL A 58 -7.26 17.01 0.59
N TRP A 59 -6.20 16.88 1.37
CA TRP A 59 -6.21 17.21 2.79
C TRP A 59 -5.65 18.61 3.00
N GLU A 60 -6.42 19.42 3.71
CA GLU A 60 -5.99 20.75 4.11
C GLU A 60 -5.14 20.64 5.36
N MET A 61 -3.93 21.19 5.27
CA MET A 61 -2.98 21.27 6.36
C MET A 61 -2.69 22.74 6.63
N PHE A 62 -2.86 23.16 7.89
CA PHE A 62 -2.54 24.49 8.45
C PHE A 62 -3.06 25.70 7.64
#